data_AF-A0A5J4F958-F1
#
_entry.id   AF-A0A5J4F958-F1
#
_cell.length_a   1.000
_cell.length_b   1.000
_cell.length_c   1.000
_cell.angle_alpha   90.00
_cell.angle_beta   90.00
_cell.angle_gamma   90.00
#
_symmetry.space_group_name_H-M   'P 1'
#
loop_
_entity.id
_entity.type
_entity.pdbx_description
1 polymer ?
#
loop_
_entity_poly.entity_id
_entity_poly.type
_entity_poly.pdbx_seq_one_letter_code
_entity_poly.pdbx_strand_id
1 'polypeptide(L)'
;MTPEEQQQLNQYLVSILEILNQDSQQERFHPSINSPNKDLVVHDISTQDVCVEVVSPPQEDARWYQGLSSQIDQEILQGKIIAYQIRWFNGNWSSWFVPGINDIDHKCNSSNNMRRMWSYFSDHEHKYIICKKPL
;
A
#
# COMPACT_ATOMS: atom_id res chain seq x y z
N MET A 1 19.97 -0.58 1.64
CA MET A 1 19.16 -1.67 1.09
C MET A 1 20.05 -2.56 0.27
N THR A 2 20.30 -3.78 0.74
CA THR A 2 21.08 -4.79 0.03
C THR A 2 20.25 -5.39 -1.12
N PRO A 3 20.88 -6.05 -2.10
CA PRO A 3 20.16 -6.77 -3.15
C PRO A 3 19.19 -7.83 -2.60
N GLU A 4 19.54 -8.47 -1.48
CA GLU A 4 18.71 -9.49 -0.81
C GLU A 4 17.46 -8.87 -0.17
N GLU A 5 17.61 -7.72 0.50
CA GLU A 5 16.49 -6.95 1.06
C GLU A 5 15.53 -6.49 -0.05
N GLN A 6 16.07 -6.06 -1.20
CA GLN A 6 15.27 -5.70 -2.36
C GLN A 6 14.51 -6.91 -2.94
N GLN A 7 15.15 -8.09 -2.98
CA GLN A 7 14.51 -9.31 -3.46
C GLN A 7 13.37 -9.75 -2.53
N GLN A 8 13.56 -9.68 -1.22
CA GLN A 8 12.52 -9.98 -0.23
C GLN A 8 11.36 -8.99 -0.34
N LEU A 9 11.65 -7.69 -0.51
CA LEU A 9 10.64 -6.67 -0.73
C LEU A 9 9.84 -6.95 -2.01
N ASN A 10 10.52 -7.32 -3.09
CA ASN A 10 9.86 -7.67 -4.34
C ASN A 10 8.94 -8.90 -4.17
N GLN A 11 9.37 -9.92 -3.44
CA GLN A 11 8.54 -11.09 -3.13
C GLN A 11 7.31 -10.72 -2.29
N TYR A 12 7.50 -9.86 -1.28
CA TYR A 12 6.38 -9.35 -0.48
C TYR A 12 5.38 -8.56 -1.32
N LEU A 13 5.86 -7.69 -2.21
CA LEU A 13 5.00 -6.93 -3.12
C LEU A 13 4.26 -7.82 -4.12
N VAL A 14 4.91 -8.85 -4.65
CA VAL A 14 4.26 -9.86 -5.50
C VAL A 14 3.15 -10.56 -4.73
N SER A 15 3.39 -10.98 -3.48
CA SER A 15 2.35 -11.62 -2.66
C SER A 15 1.16 -10.69 -2.38
N ILE A 16 1.40 -9.39 -2.15
CA ILE A 16 0.34 -8.39 -2.01
C ILE A 16 -0.45 -8.25 -3.30
N LEU A 17 0.23 -8.11 -4.44
CA LEU A 17 -0.41 -7.96 -5.75
C LEU A 17 -1.20 -9.22 -6.14
N GLU A 18 -0.73 -10.41 -5.76
CA GLU A 18 -1.45 -11.67 -5.95
C GLU A 18 -2.73 -11.72 -5.11
N ILE A 19 -2.69 -11.29 -3.84
CA ILE A 19 -3.88 -11.18 -2.98
C ILE A 19 -4.90 -10.22 -3.60
N LEU A 20 -4.45 -9.03 -4.01
CA LEU A 20 -5.30 -8.03 -4.70
C LEU A 20 -5.94 -8.59 -5.99
N ASN A 21 -5.24 -9.46 -6.69
CA ASN A 21 -5.71 -10.02 -7.96
C ASN A 21 -6.68 -11.20 -7.76
N GLN A 22 -6.56 -11.95 -6.66
CA GLN A 22 -7.48 -13.04 -6.30
C GLN A 22 -8.90 -12.50 -6.01
N ASP A 23 -9.00 -11.31 -5.41
CA ASP A 23 -10.28 -10.64 -5.14
C ASP A 23 -11.04 -10.27 -6.45
N SER A 24 -10.33 -9.99 -7.54
CA SER A 24 -10.94 -9.66 -8.84
C SER A 24 -11.58 -10.86 -9.56
N GLN A 25 -11.24 -12.10 -9.17
CA GLN A 25 -11.71 -13.32 -9.83
C GLN A 25 -12.82 -14.05 -9.05
N GLN A 26 -13.10 -13.64 -7.81
CA GLN A 26 -14.13 -14.28 -6.98
C GLN A 26 -15.57 -13.83 -7.34
N GLU A 27 -15.74 -12.74 -8.09
CA GLU A 27 -17.05 -12.27 -8.60
C GLU A 27 -17.67 -13.15 -9.70
N ARG A 28 -17.05 -14.26 -10.12
CA ARG A 28 -17.59 -15.15 -11.19
C ARG A 28 -17.82 -16.61 -10.79
N PHE A 29 -17.90 -16.95 -9.50
CA PHE A 29 -18.31 -18.29 -9.12
C PHE A 29 -19.84 -18.48 -9.20
N HIS A 30 -20.32 -18.77 -10.41
CA HIS A 30 -21.52 -19.59 -10.58
C HIS A 30 -21.24 -20.99 -9.99
N PRO A 31 -22.20 -21.60 -9.28
CA PRO A 31 -22.00 -22.92 -8.69
C PRO A 31 -22.01 -23.99 -9.79
N SER A 32 -20.83 -24.31 -10.34
CA SER A 32 -20.63 -25.51 -11.16
C SER A 32 -20.37 -26.70 -10.25
N ILE A 33 -21.37 -27.57 -10.15
CA ILE A 33 -21.35 -28.80 -9.38
C ILE A 33 -20.54 -29.81 -10.20
N ASN A 34 -19.23 -29.96 -9.93
CA ASN A 34 -18.45 -31.21 -10.05
C ASN A 34 -16.94 -30.96 -9.84
N SER A 35 -16.47 -31.07 -8.59
CA SER A 35 -15.05 -31.32 -8.27
C SER A 35 -14.97 -32.15 -6.98
N PRO A 36 -14.09 -33.17 -6.86
CA PRO A 36 -14.11 -34.13 -5.74
C PRO A 36 -13.51 -33.60 -4.43
N ASN A 37 -12.91 -32.40 -4.43
CA ASN A 37 -12.48 -31.71 -3.21
C ASN A 37 -13.28 -30.43 -3.08
N LYS A 38 -14.50 -30.55 -2.55
CA LYS A 38 -15.20 -29.38 -2.03
C LYS A 38 -14.59 -29.11 -0.66
N ASP A 39 -13.75 -28.10 -0.58
CA ASP A 39 -13.45 -27.47 0.69
C ASP A 39 -14.80 -27.03 1.28
N LEU A 40 -15.24 -27.72 2.36
CA LEU A 40 -16.54 -27.48 2.99
C LEU A 40 -16.50 -26.28 3.94
N VAL A 41 -15.33 -25.65 4.07
CA VAL A 41 -15.15 -24.46 4.88
C VAL A 41 -15.65 -23.26 4.07
N VAL A 42 -16.82 -22.76 4.45
CA VAL A 42 -17.27 -21.44 4.01
C VAL A 42 -16.46 -20.42 4.80
N HIS A 43 -15.47 -19.82 4.15
CA HIS A 43 -14.73 -18.69 4.73
C HIS A 43 -15.59 -17.44 4.67
N ASP A 44 -15.91 -16.87 5.84
CA ASP A 44 -16.50 -15.54 5.92
C ASP A 44 -15.40 -14.50 5.65
N ILE A 45 -15.41 -13.94 4.45
CA ILE A 45 -14.48 -12.89 4.03
C ILE A 45 -15.05 -11.49 4.28
N SER A 46 -16.27 -11.37 4.79
CA SER A 46 -16.96 -10.08 4.98
C SER A 46 -16.27 -9.15 5.98
N THR A 47 -15.38 -9.69 6.83
CA THR A 47 -14.61 -8.92 7.81
C THR A 47 -13.16 -8.68 7.39
N GLN A 48 -12.72 -9.20 6.24
CA GLN A 48 -11.34 -9.01 5.76
C GLN A 48 -11.16 -7.62 5.18
N ASP A 49 -9.98 -7.04 5.36
CA ASP A 49 -9.67 -5.74 4.77
C ASP A 49 -9.69 -5.85 3.24
N VAL A 50 -10.37 -4.92 2.59
CA VAL A 50 -10.32 -4.75 1.13
C VAL A 50 -9.20 -3.78 0.80
N CYS A 51 -8.31 -4.20 -0.08
CA CYS A 51 -7.16 -3.41 -0.48
C CYS A 51 -7.31 -2.93 -1.92
N VAL A 52 -6.97 -1.67 -2.19
CA VAL A 52 -7.07 -1.07 -3.53
C VAL A 52 -5.83 -0.22 -3.85
N GLU A 53 -5.39 -0.24 -5.11
CA GLU A 53 -4.40 0.72 -5.61
C GLU A 53 -5.11 2.03 -5.98
N VAL A 54 -4.58 3.15 -5.47
CA VAL A 54 -5.09 4.50 -5.71
C VAL A 54 -3.97 5.35 -6.28
N VAL A 55 -4.24 6.06 -7.38
CA VAL A 55 -3.38 7.15 -7.87
C VAL A 55 -3.97 8.47 -7.37
N SER A 56 -3.14 9.30 -6.75
CA SER A 56 -3.54 10.55 -6.12
C SER A 56 -2.71 11.72 -6.66
N PRO A 57 -3.33 12.88 -6.96
CA PRO A 57 -2.58 14.12 -7.10
C PRO A 57 -1.90 14.49 -5.76
N PRO A 58 -1.02 15.51 -5.76
CA PRO A 58 -0.54 16.11 -4.51
C PRO A 58 -1.71 16.46 -3.59
N GLN A 59 -1.61 16.11 -2.31
CA GLN A 59 -2.71 16.27 -1.35
C GLN A 59 -2.64 17.59 -0.57
N GLU A 60 -1.52 18.33 -0.64
CA GLU A 60 -1.32 19.61 0.07
C GLU A 60 -1.60 19.55 1.59
N ASP A 61 -1.53 18.35 2.19
CA ASP A 61 -1.80 18.14 3.60
C ASP A 61 -0.50 18.10 4.41
N ALA A 62 -0.31 19.10 5.28
CA ALA A 62 0.87 19.23 6.13
C ALA A 62 1.09 18.02 7.06
N ARG A 63 0.06 17.22 7.33
CA ARG A 63 0.16 16.01 8.16
C ARG A 63 1.07 14.96 7.54
N TRP A 64 1.29 14.97 6.22
CA TRP A 64 2.27 14.10 5.57
C TRP A 64 3.71 14.36 6.02
N TYR A 65 4.01 15.54 6.59
CA TYR A 65 5.33 15.88 7.13
C TYR A 65 5.54 15.47 8.60
N GLN A 66 4.64 14.68 9.20
CA GLN A 66 4.72 14.24 10.61
C GLN A 66 5.83 13.19 10.89
N GLY A 67 7.04 13.47 10.42
CA GLY A 67 8.26 12.74 10.76
C GLY A 67 8.17 11.25 10.45
N LEU A 68 8.45 10.42 11.45
CA LEU A 68 8.46 8.96 11.36
C LEU A 68 7.14 8.29 11.78
N SER A 69 6.06 9.07 11.97
CA SER A 69 4.75 8.49 12.32
C SER A 69 4.38 7.37 11.34
N SER A 70 3.71 6.33 11.84
CA SER A 70 3.26 5.18 11.05
C SER A 70 1.73 5.07 11.02
N GLN A 71 1.02 6.14 11.40
CA GLN A 71 -0.44 6.16 11.57
C GLN A 71 -1.11 7.29 10.77
N ILE A 72 -0.33 8.07 10.02
CA ILE A 72 -0.85 9.22 9.24
C ILE A 72 -1.81 8.79 8.14
N ASP A 73 -1.54 7.66 7.51
CA ASP A 73 -2.46 7.01 6.57
C ASP A 73 -3.83 6.71 7.22
N GLN A 74 -3.84 6.21 8.46
CA GLN A 74 -5.08 5.97 9.18
C GLN A 74 -5.82 7.28 9.48
N GLU A 75 -5.12 8.35 9.83
CA GLU A 75 -5.71 9.66 10.14
C GLU A 75 -6.23 10.41 8.90
N ILE A 76 -5.53 10.33 7.78
CA ILE A 76 -5.86 11.07 6.55
C ILE A 76 -6.80 10.25 5.68
N LEU A 77 -6.49 8.97 5.48
CA LEU A 77 -7.15 8.11 4.49
C LEU A 77 -8.09 7.10 5.11
N GLN A 78 -8.16 6.97 6.45
CA GLN A 78 -8.99 5.99 7.16
C GLN A 78 -8.70 4.56 6.70
N GLY A 79 -7.42 4.26 6.47
CA GLY A 79 -6.96 2.94 6.09
C GLY A 79 -5.45 2.84 6.21
N LYS A 80 -4.93 1.64 5.98
CA LYS A 80 -3.50 1.34 6.09
C LYS A 80 -2.86 1.28 4.72
N ILE A 81 -1.92 2.17 4.44
CA ILE A 81 -1.05 2.06 3.27
C ILE A 81 -0.07 0.92 3.51
N ILE A 82 -0.04 -0.06 2.60
CA ILE A 82 0.90 -1.18 2.70
C ILE A 82 2.09 -1.04 1.75
N ALA A 83 1.94 -0.26 0.67
CA ALA A 83 3.05 0.11 -0.21
C ALA A 83 2.69 1.39 -1.00
N TYR A 84 3.70 2.16 -1.40
CA TYR A 84 3.51 3.36 -2.23
C TYR A 84 4.66 3.67 -3.19
N GLN A 85 4.37 4.42 -4.26
CA GLN A 85 5.33 5.03 -5.18
C GLN A 85 5.07 6.53 -5.29
N ILE A 86 6.13 7.29 -5.55
CA ILE A 86 6.10 8.74 -5.75
C ILE A 86 6.55 9.03 -7.17
N ARG A 87 5.84 9.91 -7.87
CA ARG A 87 6.25 10.39 -9.18
C ARG A 87 7.07 11.65 -9.01
N TRP A 88 8.37 11.59 -9.32
CA TRP A 88 9.27 12.73 -9.19
C TRP A 88 9.03 13.79 -10.26
N PHE A 89 9.55 15.00 -10.06
CA PHE A 89 9.45 16.09 -11.05
C PHE A 89 10.06 15.77 -12.42
N ASN A 90 10.95 14.77 -12.51
CA ASN A 90 11.45 14.26 -13.79
C ASN A 90 10.45 13.34 -14.52
N GLY A 91 9.25 13.14 -13.97
CA GLY A 91 8.17 12.33 -14.52
C GLY A 91 8.25 10.84 -14.17
N ASN A 92 9.36 10.36 -13.59
CA ASN A 92 9.56 8.95 -13.28
C ASN A 92 8.98 8.57 -11.91
N TRP A 93 8.39 7.39 -11.85
CA TRP A 93 7.99 6.76 -10.59
C TRP A 93 9.21 6.23 -9.83
N SER A 94 9.20 6.36 -8.51
CA SER A 94 10.16 5.72 -7.61
C SER A 94 10.01 4.19 -7.63
N SER A 95 10.93 3.45 -7.01
CA SER A 95 10.63 2.10 -6.53
C SER A 95 9.49 2.11 -5.51
N TRP A 96 8.93 0.95 -5.21
CA TRP A 96 7.98 0.81 -4.11
C TRP A 96 8.64 1.04 -2.75
N PHE A 97 7.95 1.81 -1.92
CA PHE A 97 8.23 2.00 -0.52
C PHE A 97 7.20 1.25 0.32
N VAL A 98 7.64 0.59 1.37
CA VAL A 98 6.78 -0.04 2.37
C VAL A 98 7.00 0.68 3.71
N PRO A 99 5.92 1.24 4.32
CA PRO A 99 6.02 1.93 5.59
C PRO A 99 6.76 1.11 6.66
N GLY A 100 7.85 1.66 7.17
CA GLY A 100 8.65 1.05 8.24
C GLY A 100 9.78 0.14 7.75
N ILE A 101 9.88 -0.13 6.45
CA ILE A 101 10.91 -1.02 5.89
C ILE A 101 11.98 -0.23 5.15
N ASN A 102 11.62 0.41 4.04
CA ASN A 102 12.58 1.07 3.14
C ASN A 102 12.20 2.53 2.83
N ASP A 103 11.40 3.15 3.70
CA ASP A 103 10.71 4.39 3.39
C ASP A 103 11.16 5.59 4.24
N ILE A 104 12.35 5.53 4.84
CA ILE A 104 12.96 6.69 5.52
C ILE A 104 13.58 7.61 4.46
N ASP A 105 13.22 8.89 4.49
CA ASP A 105 13.79 9.92 3.60
C ASP A 105 15.19 10.31 4.08
N HIS A 106 16.06 10.61 3.11
CA HIS A 106 17.38 11.17 3.37
C HIS A 106 17.32 12.66 3.75
N LYS A 107 16.17 13.31 3.57
CA LYS A 107 15.91 14.69 4.03
C LYS A 107 15.21 14.70 5.39
N CYS A 108 15.51 15.73 6.18
CA CYS A 108 14.76 16.02 7.40
C CYS A 108 13.50 16.84 7.11
N ASN A 109 12.54 16.84 8.03
CA ASN A 109 11.44 17.80 8.05
C ASN A 109 11.90 19.19 8.53
N SER A 110 10.98 20.16 8.58
CA SER A 110 11.24 21.55 8.97
C SER A 110 11.80 21.70 10.39
N SER A 111 11.54 20.73 11.27
CA SER A 111 12.07 20.68 12.63
C SER A 111 13.39 19.92 12.73
N ASN A 112 14.06 19.66 11.60
CA ASN A 112 15.30 18.90 11.50
C ASN A 112 15.22 17.43 11.99
N ASN A 113 14.01 16.85 11.99
CA ASN A 113 13.79 15.45 12.34
C ASN A 113 13.70 14.57 11.08
N MET A 114 14.08 13.30 11.20
CA MET A 114 13.87 12.32 10.13
C MET A 114 12.39 12.24 9.75
N ARG A 115 12.13 11.99 8.47
CA ARG A 115 10.79 11.80 7.93
C ARG A 115 10.73 10.60 7.01
N ARG A 116 9.51 10.17 6.69
CA ARG A 116 9.28 9.14 5.67
C ARG A 116 9.15 9.72 4.27
N MET A 117 9.37 8.89 3.25
CA MET A 117 9.23 9.26 1.85
C MET A 117 7.81 9.73 1.50
N TRP A 118 6.77 9.26 2.20
CA TRP A 118 5.40 9.76 2.01
C TRP A 118 5.22 11.25 2.31
N SER A 119 6.24 11.95 2.86
CA SER A 119 6.20 13.41 3.02
C SER A 119 6.03 14.12 1.69
N TYR A 120 6.46 13.49 0.60
CA TYR A 120 6.28 13.98 -0.77
C TYR A 120 4.84 13.83 -1.28
N PHE A 121 3.92 13.18 -0.55
CA PHE A 121 2.50 13.14 -0.94
C PHE A 121 1.87 14.53 -0.92
N SER A 122 2.46 15.47 -0.17
CA SER A 122 1.99 16.86 -0.14
C SER A 122 2.22 17.58 -1.46
N ASP A 123 3.28 17.28 -2.21
CA ASP A 123 3.74 18.08 -3.36
C ASP A 123 4.01 17.27 -4.64
N HIS A 124 3.90 15.94 -4.59
CA HIS A 124 4.06 15.05 -5.74
C HIS A 124 2.81 14.19 -5.97
N GLU A 125 2.54 13.92 -7.24
CA GLU A 125 1.66 12.82 -7.62
C GLU A 125 2.25 11.52 -7.06
N HIS A 126 1.38 10.68 -6.51
CA HIS A 126 1.77 9.45 -5.86
C HIS A 126 0.73 8.38 -6.11
N LYS A 127 1.12 7.13 -5.87
CA LYS A 127 0.18 6.02 -5.85
C LYS A 127 0.47 5.09 -4.68
N TYR A 128 -0.56 4.46 -4.15
CA TYR A 128 -0.45 3.61 -2.98
C TYR A 128 -1.48 2.50 -2.99
N ILE A 129 -1.14 1.40 -2.34
CA ILE A 129 -2.08 0.33 -2.01
C ILE A 129 -2.55 0.58 -0.59
N ILE A 130 -3.85 0.79 -0.42
CA ILE A 130 -4.49 1.02 0.88
C ILE A 130 -5.48 -0.09 1.20
N CYS A 131 -5.41 -0.63 2.42
CA CYS A 131 -6.31 -1.62 2.95
C CYS A 131 -7.27 -1.00 3.97
N LYS A 132 -8.55 -1.32 3.87
CA LYS A 132 -9.62 -0.81 4.75
C LYS A 132 -10.59 -1.92 5.09
N LYS A 133 -11.15 -1.86 6.31
CA LYS A 133 -12.32 -2.69 6.63
C LYS A 133 -13.49 -2.32 5.72
N PRO A 134 -14.22 -3.30 5.19
CA PRO A 134 -15.49 -3.05 4.51
C PRO A 134 -16.46 -2.35 5.47
N LEU A 135 -17.21 -1.38 4.94
CA LEU A 135 -18.18 -0.56 5.68
C LEU A 135 -19.40 -1.37 6.13
#